data_AF-A0A4S5CPJ5-F1
#
_entry.id   AF-A0A4S5CPJ5-F1
#
_cell.length_a   1.000
_cell.length_b   1.000
_cell.length_c   1.000
_cell.angle_alpha   90.00
_cell.angle_beta   90.00
_cell.angle_gamma   90.00
#
_symmetry.space_group_name_H-M   'P 1'
#
loop_
_entity.id
_entity.type
_entity.pdbx_description
1 polymer ?
#
loop_
_entity_poly.entity_id
_entity_poly.type
_entity_poly.pdbx_seq_one_letter_code
_entity_poly.pdbx_strand_id
1 'polypeptide(L)'
;MSPFGKYISLTGTTLMVRVPGDRQRNYPIRHARAAMAARDAIAASFGLTVTLQNERGRKTRRANKSKLSIGLPSGVSFCESHQAFGVVWREGPVGSRTTRFKSFSISTYGTEAQARRLAIEWRAHMEVLHYDDVKNKPVDV
;
A
#
# COMPACT_ATOMS: atom_id res chain seq x y z
N MET A 1 2.82 19.14 -0.43
CA MET A 1 1.91 18.50 0.56
C MET A 1 2.72 18.24 1.83
N SER A 2 2.14 18.50 3.00
CA SER A 2 2.79 18.26 4.31
C SER A 2 3.20 16.78 4.44
N PRO A 3 4.41 16.45 4.93
CA PRO A 3 4.85 15.06 5.11
C PRO A 3 4.01 14.28 6.14
N PHE A 4 3.16 14.98 6.91
CA PHE A 4 2.32 14.41 7.97
C PHE A 4 0.91 14.02 7.50
N GLY A 5 0.60 14.17 6.22
CA GLY A 5 -0.69 13.80 5.63
C GLY A 5 -1.77 14.91 5.66
N LYS A 6 -3.03 14.54 5.41
CA LYS A 6 -4.17 15.48 5.48
C LYS A 6 -4.36 15.98 6.92
N TYR A 7 -4.82 17.22 7.06
CA TYR A 7 -5.18 17.83 8.35
C TYR A 7 -4.04 18.00 9.36
N ILE A 8 -2.78 17.87 8.94
CA ILE A 8 -1.61 18.18 9.78
C ILE A 8 -0.66 19.08 9.01
N SER A 9 -0.40 20.27 9.54
CA SER A 9 0.63 21.19 9.03
C SER A 9 1.77 21.32 10.03
N LEU A 10 2.99 21.54 9.54
CA LEU A 10 4.15 21.85 10.37
C LEU A 10 4.40 23.35 10.33
N THR A 11 4.62 23.95 11.50
CA THR A 11 5.04 25.35 11.64
C THR A 11 6.16 25.41 12.67
N GLY A 12 7.37 25.69 12.21
CA GLY A 12 8.58 25.56 13.04
C GLY A 12 8.75 24.12 13.55
N THR A 13 8.77 23.96 14.87
CA THR A 13 8.86 22.67 15.58
C THR A 13 7.51 22.15 16.07
N THR A 14 6.40 22.75 15.63
CA THR A 14 5.05 22.41 16.09
C THR A 14 4.18 21.87 14.95
N LEU A 15 3.58 20.71 15.18
CA LEU A 15 2.57 20.08 14.36
C LEU A 15 1.18 20.58 14.76
N MET A 16 0.47 21.14 13.80
CA MET A 16 -0.87 21.69 13.97
C MET A 16 -1.86 20.74 13.31
N VAL A 17 -2.67 20.06 14.12
CA VAL A 17 -3.74 19.18 13.68
C VAL A 17 -5.01 20.02 13.51
N ARG A 18 -5.54 20.06 12.28
CA ARG A 18 -6.70 20.86 11.84
C ARG A 18 -7.69 19.97 11.11
N VAL A 19 -8.53 19.25 11.86
CA VAL A 19 -9.63 18.46 11.28
C VAL A 19 -10.87 19.36 11.16
N PRO A 20 -11.55 19.41 10.01
CA PRO A 20 -12.80 20.16 9.87
C PRO A 20 -13.82 19.73 10.92
N GLY A 21 -14.39 20.69 11.64
CA GLY A 21 -15.33 20.42 12.73
C GLY A 21 -14.69 20.23 14.11
N ASP A 22 -13.36 20.14 14.21
CA ASP A 22 -12.63 20.16 15.51
C ASP A 22 -11.81 21.44 15.68
N ARG A 23 -11.53 21.77 16.95
CA ARG A 23 -10.59 22.84 17.29
C ARG A 23 -9.17 22.41 16.93
N GLN A 24 -8.37 23.35 16.41
CA GLN A 24 -6.96 23.09 16.12
C GLN A 24 -6.20 22.65 17.40
N ARG A 25 -5.39 21.60 17.27
CA ARG A 25 -4.52 21.09 18.34
C ARG A 25 -3.06 21.17 17.92
N ASN A 26 -2.19 21.58 18.83
CA ASN A 26 -0.78 21.78 18.56
C ASN A 26 0.05 20.75 19.33
N TYR A 27 0.98 20.09 18.64
CA TYR A 27 1.88 19.09 19.20
C TYR A 27 3.32 19.41 18.86
N PRO A 28 4.29 19.23 19.76
CA PRO A 28 5.70 19.29 19.39
C PRO A 28 6.05 18.21 18.34
N ILE A 29 6.99 18.50 17.44
CA ILE A 29 7.40 17.58 16.36
C ILE A 29 7.92 16.24 16.91
N ARG A 30 8.55 16.23 18.09
CA ARG A 30 8.97 15.01 18.81
C ARG A 30 7.81 14.08 19.16
N HIS A 31 6.58 14.59 19.19
CA HIS A 31 5.36 13.83 19.43
C HIS A 31 4.55 13.62 18.14
N ALA A 32 5.21 13.54 16.98
CA ALA A 32 4.56 13.32 15.69
C ALA A 32 3.59 12.13 15.68
N ARG A 33 3.95 11.03 16.36
CA ARG A 33 3.08 9.85 16.46
C ARG A 33 1.79 10.15 17.21
N ALA A 34 1.85 10.89 18.31
CA ALA A 34 0.67 11.30 19.08
C ALA A 34 -0.19 12.29 18.28
N ALA A 35 0.43 13.22 17.55
CA ALA A 35 -0.29 14.16 16.69
C ALA A 35 -1.07 13.44 15.58
N MET A 36 -0.47 12.43 14.96
CA MET A 36 -1.12 11.59 13.94
C MET A 36 -2.24 10.74 14.52
N ALA A 37 -2.04 10.12 15.69
CA ALA A 37 -3.08 9.34 16.36
C ALA A 37 -4.28 10.20 16.77
N ALA A 38 -4.03 11.41 17.29
CA ALA A 38 -5.08 12.36 17.62
C ALA A 38 -5.88 12.77 16.37
N ARG A 39 -5.20 13.08 15.26
CA ARG A 39 -5.87 13.35 13.97
C ARG A 39 -6.81 12.21 13.59
N ASP A 40 -6.34 10.96 13.65
CA ASP A 40 -7.13 9.81 13.23
C ASP A 40 -8.35 9.59 14.10
N ALA A 41 -8.20 9.74 15.43
CA ALA A 41 -9.30 9.65 16.37
C ALA A 41 -10.37 10.74 16.11
N ILE A 42 -9.93 11.99 15.89
CA ILE A 42 -10.82 13.13 15.63
C ILE A 42 -11.52 12.94 14.28
N ALA A 43 -10.79 12.58 13.23
CA ALA A 43 -11.39 12.38 11.92
C ALA A 43 -12.39 11.21 11.93
N ALA A 44 -12.09 10.12 12.64
CA ALA A 44 -13.01 9.01 12.84
C ALA A 44 -14.29 9.44 13.58
N SER A 45 -14.20 10.28 14.63
CA SER A 45 -15.39 10.75 15.35
C SER A 45 -16.33 11.61 14.50
N PHE A 46 -15.81 12.27 13.47
CA PHE A 46 -16.61 13.06 12.51
C PHE A 46 -17.05 12.26 11.28
N GLY A 47 -16.82 10.94 11.23
CA GLY A 47 -17.08 10.13 10.05
C GLY A 47 -16.22 10.52 8.83
N LEU A 48 -15.22 11.38 9.04
CA LEU A 48 -14.20 11.71 8.07
C LEU A 48 -13.21 10.56 8.09
N THR A 49 -13.54 9.45 7.39
CA THR A 49 -12.55 8.40 7.16
C THR A 49 -11.36 9.03 6.44
N VAL A 50 -10.34 9.39 7.22
CA VAL A 50 -8.97 9.57 6.74
C VAL A 50 -8.50 8.16 6.46
N THR A 51 -9.05 7.57 5.40
CA THR A 51 -8.38 6.49 4.75
C THR A 51 -6.98 7.02 4.51
N LEU A 52 -5.99 6.36 5.13
CA LEU A 52 -4.63 6.25 4.62
C LEU A 52 -4.67 5.55 3.25
N GLN A 53 -5.59 5.95 2.37
CA GLN A 53 -5.37 5.79 0.97
C GLN A 53 -4.18 6.70 0.68
N ASN A 54 -3.04 6.05 0.55
CA ASN A 54 -2.11 6.38 -0.51
C ASN A 54 -2.89 6.52 -1.84
N GLU A 55 -3.68 7.59 -2.02
CA GLU A 55 -4.29 7.99 -3.29
C GLU A 55 -3.24 8.61 -4.23
N ARG A 56 -1.97 8.21 -4.07
CA ARG A 56 -0.95 8.26 -5.11
C ARG A 56 -0.49 6.86 -5.54
N GLY A 57 -1.33 5.85 -5.37
CA GLY A 57 -1.50 4.91 -6.47
C GLY A 57 -2.13 5.70 -7.61
N ARG A 58 -1.36 6.01 -8.65
CA ARG A 58 -1.84 6.49 -9.95
C ARG A 58 -3.27 5.99 -10.14
N LYS A 59 -4.28 6.88 -10.13
CA LYS A 59 -5.62 6.54 -10.65
C LYS A 59 -5.43 6.36 -12.15
N THR A 60 -4.80 5.25 -12.55
CA THR A 60 -5.01 4.70 -13.87
C THR A 60 -6.52 4.59 -13.97
N ARG A 61 -7.09 5.26 -14.99
CA ARG A 61 -8.45 5.01 -15.48
C ARG A 61 -8.75 3.55 -15.18
N ARG A 62 -9.84 3.27 -14.44
CA ARG A 62 -10.37 1.92 -14.37
C ARG A 62 -10.67 1.55 -15.83
N ALA A 63 -9.70 0.93 -16.50
CA ALA A 63 -9.94 0.21 -17.72
C ALA A 63 -11.07 -0.76 -17.40
N ASN A 64 -11.98 -0.97 -18.35
CA ASN A 64 -12.99 -2.01 -18.24
C ASN A 64 -12.31 -3.26 -17.69
N LYS A 65 -12.56 -3.55 -16.41
CA LYS A 65 -11.87 -4.61 -15.71
C LYS A 65 -12.47 -5.88 -16.28
N SER A 66 -11.74 -6.63 -17.10
CA SER A 66 -12.17 -8.00 -17.47
C SER A 66 -12.64 -8.74 -16.23
N LYS A 67 -13.63 -9.62 -16.41
CA LYS A 67 -14.13 -10.52 -15.37
C LYS A 67 -12.98 -11.25 -14.63
N LEU A 68 -11.85 -11.44 -15.33
CA LEU A 68 -10.64 -12.12 -14.85
C LEU A 68 -9.83 -11.31 -13.84
N SER A 69 -10.06 -10.01 -13.76
CA SER A 69 -9.43 -9.12 -12.78
C SER A 69 -10.23 -8.98 -11.47
N ILE A 70 -11.38 -9.65 -11.38
CA ILE A 70 -12.25 -9.63 -10.19
C ILE A 70 -11.77 -10.70 -9.19
N GLY A 71 -11.61 -10.30 -7.93
CA GLY A 71 -11.21 -11.20 -6.84
C GLY A 71 -9.76 -11.65 -6.89
N LEU A 72 -8.87 -10.90 -7.56
CA LEU A 72 -7.43 -11.12 -7.47
C LEU A 72 -6.87 -10.47 -6.19
N PRO A 73 -5.93 -11.12 -5.50
CA PRO A 73 -5.28 -10.56 -4.31
C PRO A 73 -4.39 -9.37 -4.67
N SER A 74 -4.03 -8.58 -3.65
CA SER A 74 -3.17 -7.41 -3.82
C SER A 74 -1.83 -7.79 -4.44
N GLY A 75 -1.40 -7.02 -5.46
CA GLY A 75 -0.16 -7.28 -6.20
C GLY A 75 -0.31 -8.27 -7.36
N VAL A 76 -1.49 -8.84 -7.59
CA VAL A 76 -1.79 -9.65 -8.78
C VAL A 76 -2.75 -8.87 -9.69
N SER A 77 -2.42 -8.77 -10.98
CA SER A 77 -3.24 -8.11 -11.99
C SER A 77 -3.36 -8.97 -13.23
N PHE A 78 -4.45 -8.83 -13.97
CA PHE A 78 -4.60 -9.46 -15.28
C PHE A 78 -4.37 -8.43 -16.39
N CYS A 79 -3.58 -8.81 -17.39
CA CYS A 79 -3.29 -8.02 -18.57
C CYS A 79 -3.96 -8.65 -19.79
N GLU A 80 -4.99 -7.99 -20.31
CA GLU A 80 -5.78 -8.48 -21.44
C GLU A 80 -4.98 -8.55 -22.75
N SER A 81 -4.10 -7.57 -23.00
CA SER A 81 -3.31 -7.51 -24.25
C SER A 81 -2.34 -8.68 -24.38
N HIS A 82 -1.83 -9.20 -23.26
CA HIS A 82 -0.90 -10.32 -23.23
C HIS A 82 -1.53 -11.62 -22.74
N GLN A 83 -2.83 -11.63 -22.44
CA GLN A 83 -3.55 -12.77 -21.86
C GLN A 83 -2.76 -13.42 -20.72
N ALA A 84 -2.35 -12.59 -19.74
CA ALA A 84 -1.43 -13.01 -18.69
C ALA A 84 -1.75 -12.39 -17.33
N PHE A 85 -1.51 -13.18 -16.27
CA PHE A 85 -1.54 -12.72 -14.89
C PHE A 85 -0.17 -12.22 -14.47
N GLY A 86 -0.08 -10.93 -14.13
CA GLY A 86 1.13 -10.30 -13.62
C GLY A 86 1.15 -10.26 -12.09
N VAL A 87 2.30 -10.57 -11.50
CA VAL A 87 2.57 -10.43 -10.08
C VAL A 87 3.64 -9.36 -9.90
N VAL A 88 3.33 -8.33 -9.11
CA VAL A 88 4.25 -7.24 -8.76
C VAL A 88 4.63 -7.38 -7.30
N TRP A 89 5.92 -7.32 -7.01
CA TRP A 89 6.42 -7.26 -5.63
C TRP A 89 7.54 -6.24 -5.51
N ARG A 90 7.88 -5.88 -4.27
CA ARG A 90 9.01 -5.02 -3.95
C ARG A 90 10.05 -5.84 -3.23
N GLU A 91 11.31 -5.68 -3.59
CA GLU A 91 12.44 -6.41 -3.02
C GLU A 91 13.52 -5.41 -2.58
N GLY A 92 14.26 -5.73 -1.52
CA GLY A 92 15.37 -4.92 -1.02
C GLY A 92 15.08 -4.10 0.24
N PRO A 93 16.09 -3.40 0.78
CA PRO A 93 16.01 -2.73 2.07
C PRO A 93 15.02 -1.57 2.04
N VAL A 94 14.46 -1.25 3.21
CA VAL A 94 13.59 -0.08 3.39
C VAL A 94 14.35 1.17 2.97
N GLY A 95 13.92 1.83 1.90
CA GLY A 95 14.59 3.00 1.30
C GLY A 95 15.18 2.75 -0.10
N SER A 96 15.50 1.50 -0.45
CA SER A 96 16.00 1.10 -1.79
C SER A 96 15.20 -0.07 -2.36
N ARG A 97 13.88 -0.08 -2.12
CA ARG A 97 12.99 -1.14 -2.59
C ARG A 97 12.86 -1.08 -4.11
N THR A 98 13.33 -2.10 -4.79
CA THR A 98 13.19 -2.27 -6.23
C THR A 98 11.86 -2.97 -6.53
N THR A 99 11.12 -2.47 -7.51
CA THR A 99 9.89 -3.13 -7.96
C THR A 99 10.25 -4.22 -8.97
N ARG A 100 9.79 -5.43 -8.70
CA ARG A 100 9.97 -6.60 -9.55
C ARG A 100 8.62 -7.06 -10.09
N PHE A 101 8.67 -7.76 -11.22
CA PHE A 101 7.49 -8.23 -11.94
C PHE A 101 7.73 -9.62 -12.49
N LYS A 102 6.68 -10.45 -12.47
CA LYS A 102 6.64 -11.78 -13.09
C LYS A 102 5.28 -11.99 -13.73
N SER A 103 5.25 -12.53 -14.94
CA SER A 103 4.03 -12.82 -15.68
C SER A 103 3.77 -14.33 -15.79
N PHE A 104 2.49 -14.69 -15.76
CA PHE A 104 1.96 -16.02 -15.96
C PHE A 104 0.94 -15.98 -17.09
N SER A 105 1.39 -16.26 -18.32
CA SER A 105 0.57 -16.24 -19.53
C SER A 105 -0.29 -17.49 -19.67
N ILE A 106 -1.51 -17.31 -20.15
CA ILE A 106 -2.44 -18.42 -20.44
C ILE A 106 -1.84 -19.37 -21.47
N SER A 107 -1.14 -18.84 -22.48
CA SER A 107 -0.46 -19.64 -23.51
C SER A 107 0.64 -20.56 -22.95
N THR A 108 1.36 -20.13 -21.90
CA THR A 108 2.46 -20.89 -21.31
C THR A 108 1.96 -21.92 -20.30
N TYR A 109 0.90 -21.60 -19.57
CA TYR A 109 0.38 -22.44 -18.48
C TYR A 109 -0.91 -23.19 -18.87
N GLY A 110 -1.26 -23.21 -20.15
CA GLY A 110 -2.31 -24.02 -20.76
C GLY A 110 -3.73 -23.50 -20.56
N THR A 111 -4.10 -23.09 -19.34
CA THR A 111 -5.44 -22.61 -19.02
C THR A 111 -5.44 -21.36 -18.16
N GLU A 112 -6.52 -20.57 -18.25
CA GLU A 112 -6.72 -19.37 -17.43
C GLU A 112 -6.71 -19.70 -15.93
N ALA A 113 -7.44 -20.73 -15.52
CA ALA A 113 -7.53 -21.14 -14.12
C ALA A 113 -6.15 -21.52 -13.56
N GLN A 114 -5.33 -22.20 -14.35
CA GLN A 114 -3.99 -22.62 -13.95
C GLN A 114 -3.02 -21.43 -13.87
N ALA A 115 -3.02 -20.55 -14.87
CA ALA A 115 -2.21 -19.33 -14.85
C ALA A 115 -2.58 -18.43 -13.67
N ARG A 116 -3.88 -18.29 -13.37
CA ARG A 116 -4.39 -17.55 -12.20
C ARG A 116 -3.93 -18.18 -10.89
N ARG A 117 -4.08 -19.50 -10.74
CA ARG A 117 -3.69 -20.23 -9.53
C ARG A 117 -2.20 -20.05 -9.24
N LEU A 118 -1.36 -20.25 -10.25
CA LEU A 118 0.09 -20.12 -10.11
C LEU A 118 0.51 -18.69 -9.75
N ALA A 119 -0.13 -17.67 -10.32
CA ALA A 119 0.15 -16.27 -9.96
C ALA A 119 -0.20 -15.98 -8.49
N ILE A 120 -1.31 -16.52 -7.98
CA ILE A 120 -1.74 -16.37 -6.58
C ILE A 120 -0.80 -17.12 -5.63
N GLU A 121 -0.50 -18.39 -5.92
CA GLU A 121 0.42 -19.20 -5.12
C GLU A 121 1.82 -18.57 -5.06
N TRP A 122 2.31 -18.07 -6.19
CA TRP A 122 3.59 -17.36 -6.25
C TRP A 122 3.58 -16.10 -5.39
N ARG A 123 2.49 -15.33 -5.42
CA ARG A 123 2.35 -14.14 -4.59
C ARG A 123 2.36 -14.49 -3.10
N ALA A 124 1.64 -15.53 -2.71
CA ALA A 124 1.59 -16.00 -1.32
C ALA A 124 2.97 -16.46 -0.83
N HIS A 125 3.72 -17.22 -1.64
CA HIS A 125 5.08 -17.64 -1.32
C HIS A 125 6.02 -16.45 -1.11
N MET A 126 5.91 -15.42 -1.95
CA MET A 126 6.71 -14.19 -1.82
C MET A 126 6.32 -13.33 -0.62
N GLU A 127 5.09 -13.43 -0.09
CA GLU A 127 4.72 -12.76 1.15
C GLU A 127 5.41 -13.40 2.36
N VAL A 128 5.47 -14.73 2.42
CA VAL A 128 6.13 -15.47 3.52
C VAL A 128 7.61 -15.10 3.62
N LEU A 129 8.34 -15.14 2.49
CA LEU A 129 9.78 -14.83 2.46
C LEU A 129 10.11 -13.42 2.98
N HIS A 130 9.26 -12.43 2.69
CA HIS A 130 9.51 -11.05 3.11
C HIS A 130 9.21 -10.76 4.58
N TYR A 131 8.49 -11.63 5.28
CA TYR A 131 8.24 -11.50 6.73
C TYR A 131 9.29 -12.22 7.58
N ASP A 132 9.87 -13.31 7.08
CA ASP A 132 10.91 -14.06 7.80
C ASP A 132 12.28 -13.35 7.79
N ASP A 133 12.63 -12.67 6.70
CA ASP A 133 13.89 -11.90 6.60
C ASP A 133 13.95 -10.67 7.53
N VAL A 134 12.81 -10.22 8.05
CA VAL A 134 12.76 -9.09 8.99
C VAL A 134 13.00 -9.54 10.44
N LYS A 135 12.77 -10.81 10.76
CA LYS A 135 12.96 -11.34 12.12
C LYS A 135 14.41 -11.71 12.45
N ASN A 136 15.26 -11.90 11.43
CA ASN A 136 16.63 -12.40 11.62
C ASN A 136 17.73 -11.34 11.55
N LYS A 137 17.42 -10.05 11.68
CA LYS A 137 18.48 -9.06 11.91
C LYS A 137 18.85 -9.06 13.39
N PRO A 138 20.08 -9.47 13.77
CA PRO A 138 20.57 -9.25 15.12
C PRO A 138 20.55 -7.74 15.37
N VAL A 139 19.98 -7.38 16.51
CA VAL A 139 20.10 -6.02 17.03
C VAL A 139 21.52 -5.93 17.56
N ASP A 140 22.43 -5.34 16.78
CA ASP A 140 23.76 -4.98 17.29
C ASP A 140 23.54 -3.94 18.40
N VAL A 141 23.89 -4.35 19.62
CA VAL A 141 23.94 -3.54 20.85
C VAL A 141 25.30 -2.85 20.93
#